data_AF-A0A7K7RRB5-F1
#
_entry.id   AF-A0A7K7RRB5-F1
#
_cell.length_a   1.000
_cell.length_b   1.000
_cell.length_c   1.000
_cell.angle_alpha   90.00
_cell.angle_beta   90.00
_cell.angle_gamma   90.00
#
_symmetry.space_group_name_H-M   'P 1'
#
loop_
_entity.id
_entity.type
_entity.pdbx_description
1 polymer ?
#
loop_
_entity_poly.entity_id
_entity_poly.type
_entity_poly.pdbx_seq_one_letter_code
_entity_poly.pdbx_strand_id
1 'polypeptide(L)'
;LHQLELSGVEPAKETDCDADSAFLMEVMEINEKLAESKNKDNLEEVETSIKVKQEELTREVTAAFERDDLQEAKKLLGKMKYFANLEDKLKAKKIPS
;
A
#
# COMPACT_ATOMS: atom_id res chain seq x y z
N LEU A 1 2.30 -9.25 -11.58
CA LEU A 1 3.70 -8.81 -11.79
C LEU A 1 4.23 -9.22 -13.17
N HIS A 2 4.01 -10.46 -13.63
CA HIS A 2 4.55 -10.97 -14.91
C HIS A 2 4.10 -10.23 -16.19
N GLN A 3 2.93 -9.58 -16.22
CA GLN A 3 2.46 -8.81 -17.38
C GLN A 3 3.10 -7.41 -17.53
N LEU A 4 3.63 -6.83 -16.44
CA LEU A 4 4.23 -5.49 -16.47
C LEU A 4 5.67 -5.53 -17.00
N GLU A 5 6.41 -6.60 -16.73
CA GLU A 5 7.78 -6.80 -17.23
C GLU A 5 7.85 -6.97 -18.75
N LEU A 6 6.82 -7.58 -19.36
CA LEU A 6 6.74 -7.75 -20.82
C LEU A 6 6.53 -6.44 -21.59
N SER A 7 6.15 -5.35 -20.91
CA SER A 7 5.90 -4.04 -21.50
C SER A 7 7.12 -3.10 -21.39
N GLY A 8 8.27 -3.59 -20.93
CA GLY A 8 9.49 -2.77 -20.77
C GLY A 8 9.40 -1.73 -19.65
N VAL A 9 8.45 -1.91 -18.72
CA VAL A 9 8.25 -1.02 -17.60
C VAL A 9 8.99 -1.58 -16.38
N GLU A 10 10.11 -0.96 -16.02
CA GLU A 10 10.83 -1.29 -14.79
C GLU A 10 9.91 -1.13 -13.56
N PRO A 11 9.99 -2.04 -12.57
CA PRO A 11 9.27 -1.87 -11.32
C PRO A 11 9.81 -0.60 -10.64
N ALA A 12 8.92 0.36 -10.34
CA ALA A 12 9.29 1.59 -9.69
C ALA A 12 10.14 1.30 -8.44
N LYS A 13 11.33 1.90 -8.36
CA LYS A 13 12.08 1.98 -7.11
C LYS A 13 11.20 2.70 -6.10
N GLU A 14 11.36 2.41 -4.81
CA GLU A 14 10.58 3.07 -3.75
C GLU A 14 10.69 4.61 -3.77
N THR A 15 11.69 5.15 -4.46
CA THR A 15 11.98 6.58 -4.66
C THR A 15 11.49 7.15 -6.01
N ASP A 16 10.97 6.32 -6.93
CA ASP A 16 10.49 6.72 -8.27
C ASP A 16 8.97 6.92 -8.32
N CYS A 17 8.28 6.75 -7.20
CA CYS A 17 6.94 7.31 -7.10
C CYS A 17 7.13 8.83 -6.99
N ASP A 18 6.61 9.58 -7.96
CA ASP A 18 5.97 10.88 -7.70
C ASP A 18 4.86 10.63 -6.67
N ALA A 19 5.28 10.35 -5.44
CA ALA A 19 4.43 9.99 -4.34
C ALA A 19 3.79 11.31 -3.93
N ASP A 20 2.55 11.51 -4.39
CA ASP A 20 1.73 12.64 -3.97
C ASP A 20 1.91 12.85 -2.47
N SER A 21 2.11 14.10 -2.05
CA SER A 21 2.33 14.45 -0.65
C SER A 21 1.24 13.87 0.27
N ALA A 22 0.01 13.71 -0.24
CA ALA A 22 -1.08 13.04 0.46
C ALA A 22 -0.77 11.56 0.78
N PHE A 23 -0.21 10.81 -0.17
CA PHE A 23 0.18 9.42 0.03
C PHE A 23 1.34 9.29 1.03
N LEU A 24 2.35 10.17 0.94
CA LEU A 24 3.47 10.17 1.90
C LEU A 24 2.99 10.46 3.33
N MET A 25 2.05 11.39 3.49
CA MET A 25 1.47 11.72 4.80
C MET A 25 0.70 10.52 5.37
N GLU A 26 -0.12 9.87 4.56
CA GLU A 26 -0.90 8.69 4.96
C GLU A 26 0.01 7.51 5.33
N VAL A 27 1.08 7.31 4.57
CA VAL A 27 2.13 6.33 4.88
C VAL A 27 2.83 6.62 6.20
N MET A 28 3.16 7.89 6.48
CA MET A 28 3.78 8.27 7.75
C MET A 28 2.85 8.01 8.94
N GLU A 29 1.58 8.39 8.82
CA GLU A 29 0.58 8.21 9.88
C GLU A 29 0.41 6.71 10.24
N ILE A 30 0.33 5.84 9.24
CA ILE A 30 0.19 4.40 9.48
C ILE A 30 1.46 3.80 10.06
N ASN A 31 2.64 4.26 9.62
CA ASN A 31 3.90 3.82 10.21
C ASN A 31 4.03 4.24 11.68
N GLU A 32 3.61 5.47 12.02
CA GLU A 32 3.61 5.96 13.40
C GLU A 32 2.67 5.11 14.27
N LYS A 33 1.42 4.93 13.84
CA LYS A 33 0.46 4.04 14.52
C LYS A 33 1.01 2.63 14.69
N LEU A 34 1.65 2.07 13.66
CA LEU A 34 2.28 0.75 13.71
C LEU A 34 3.45 0.71 14.71
N ALA A 35 4.27 1.77 14.79
CA ALA A 35 5.38 1.87 15.71
C ALA A 35 4.91 2.00 17.18
N GLU A 36 3.90 2.82 17.43
CA GLU A 36 3.31 3.07 18.75
C GLU A 36 2.50 1.88 19.28
N SER A 37 1.96 1.05 18.38
CA SER A 37 1.23 -0.15 18.75
C SER A 37 2.12 -1.15 19.50
N LYS A 38 1.88 -1.31 20.81
CA LYS A 38 2.59 -2.24 21.72
C LYS A 38 1.72 -3.37 22.24
N ASN A 39 0.41 -3.25 22.05
CA ASN A 39 -0.65 -4.11 22.55
C ASN A 39 -1.50 -4.60 21.38
N LYS A 40 -2.18 -5.74 21.59
CA LYS A 40 -2.91 -6.44 20.53
C LYS A 40 -4.05 -5.60 19.96
N ASP A 41 -4.77 -4.83 20.79
CA ASP A 41 -5.87 -3.96 20.37
C ASP A 41 -5.41 -2.90 19.36
N ASN A 42 -4.30 -2.19 19.62
CA ASN A 42 -3.78 -1.17 18.70
C ASN A 42 -3.31 -1.82 17.38
N LEU A 43 -2.75 -3.04 17.43
CA LEU A 43 -2.37 -3.78 16.23
C LEU A 43 -3.60 -4.26 15.41
N GLU A 44 -4.76 -4.46 16.03
CA GLU A 44 -6.01 -4.77 15.32
C GLU A 44 -6.63 -3.53 14.67
N GLU A 45 -6.50 -2.35 15.30
CA GLU A 45 -6.90 -1.08 14.70
C GLU A 45 -6.06 -0.74 13.46
N VAL A 46 -4.73 -0.92 13.55
CA VAL A 46 -3.82 -0.75 12.41
C VAL A 46 -4.14 -1.76 11.30
N GLU A 47 -4.46 -3.02 11.65
CA GLU A 47 -4.86 -4.04 10.66
C GLU A 47 -6.12 -3.60 9.90
N THR A 48 -7.13 -3.14 10.65
CA THR A 48 -8.40 -2.68 10.07
C THR A 48 -8.19 -1.50 9.15
N SER A 49 -7.36 -0.54 9.56
CA SER A 49 -7.00 0.62 8.76
C SER A 49 -6.33 0.23 7.44
N ILE A 50 -5.37 -0.71 7.48
CA ILE A 50 -4.69 -1.22 6.28
C ILE A 50 -5.68 -1.93 5.35
N LYS A 51 -6.60 -2.75 5.88
CA LYS A 51 -7.60 -3.47 5.07
C LYS A 51 -8.54 -2.51 4.34
N VAL A 52 -9.08 -1.51 5.05
CA VAL A 52 -9.95 -0.49 4.43
C VAL A 52 -9.22 0.21 3.28
N LYS A 53 -7.95 0.56 3.47
CA LYS A 53 -7.13 1.20 2.43
C LYS A 53 -6.86 0.31 1.22
N GLN A 54 -6.63 -0.99 1.45
CA GLN A 54 -6.49 -1.95 0.35
C GLN A 54 -7.78 -2.11 -0.44
N GLU A 55 -8.95 -2.10 0.21
CA GLU A 55 -10.24 -2.15 -0.47
C GLU A 55 -10.51 -0.88 -1.29
N GLU A 56 -10.20 0.30 -0.74
CA GLU A 56 -10.26 1.58 -1.46
C GLU A 56 -9.38 1.58 -2.70
N LEU A 57 -8.10 1.22 -2.55
CA LEU A 57 -7.16 1.14 -3.67
C LEU A 57 -7.59 0.11 -4.71
N THR A 58 -8.15 -1.03 -4.31
CA THR A 58 -8.64 -2.04 -5.27
C THR A 58 -9.77 -1.47 -6.15
N ARG A 59 -10.68 -0.69 -5.56
CA ARG A 59 -11.74 0.00 -6.30
C ARG A 59 -11.17 1.07 -7.23
N GLU A 60 -10.21 1.86 -6.75
CA GLU A 60 -9.57 2.89 -7.57
C GLU A 60 -8.78 2.30 -8.74
N VAL A 61 -8.02 1.22 -8.51
CA VAL A 61 -7.28 0.51 -9.56
C VAL A 61 -8.23 -0.04 -10.61
N THR A 62 -9.30 -0.70 -10.18
CA THR A 62 -10.33 -1.24 -11.08
C THR A 62 -10.95 -0.13 -11.91
N ALA A 63 -11.35 0.96 -11.24
CA ALA A 63 -11.90 2.12 -11.90
C ALA A 63 -10.90 2.74 -12.87
N ALA A 64 -9.59 2.78 -12.59
CA ALA A 64 -8.57 3.29 -13.50
C ALA A 64 -8.42 2.40 -14.76
N PHE A 65 -8.44 1.08 -14.59
CA PHE A 65 -8.45 0.14 -15.72
C PHE A 65 -9.70 0.29 -16.60
N GLU A 66 -10.87 0.52 -16.02
CA GLU A 66 -12.12 0.72 -16.77
C GLU A 66 -12.12 1.99 -17.65
N ARG A 67 -11.27 2.98 -17.35
CA ARG A 67 -11.08 4.22 -18.13
C ARG A 67 -9.86 4.17 -19.06
N ASP A 68 -9.21 3.00 -19.18
CA ASP A 68 -7.94 2.84 -19.89
C ASP A 68 -6.80 3.76 -19.37
N ASP A 69 -6.91 4.25 -18.12
CA ASP A 69 -5.89 5.10 -17.50
C ASP A 69 -4.80 4.24 -16.86
N LEU A 70 -3.92 3.71 -17.72
CA LEU A 70 -2.84 2.80 -17.31
C LEU A 70 -1.77 3.51 -16.46
N GLN A 71 -1.62 4.83 -16.56
CA GLN A 71 -0.67 5.58 -15.74
C GLN A 71 -1.18 5.69 -14.30
N GLU A 72 -2.45 6.03 -14.12
CA GLU A 72 -3.07 6.07 -12.80
C GLU A 72 -3.15 4.66 -12.19
N ALA A 73 -3.52 3.64 -12.97
CA ALA A 73 -3.51 2.26 -12.51
C ALA A 73 -2.12 1.81 -12.02
N LYS A 74 -1.05 2.16 -12.75
CA LYS A 74 0.33 1.86 -12.35
C LYS A 74 0.70 2.53 -11.02
N LYS A 75 0.32 3.80 -10.84
CA LYS A 75 0.56 4.55 -9.60
C LYS A 75 -0.19 3.95 -8.41
N LEU A 76 -1.47 3.62 -8.59
CA LEU A 76 -2.31 3.01 -7.56
C LEU A 76 -1.82 1.61 -7.17
N LEU A 77 -1.35 0.80 -8.13
CA LEU A 77 -0.71 -0.48 -7.86
C LEU A 77 0.59 -0.31 -7.05
N GLY A 78 1.36 0.76 -7.31
CA GLY A 78 2.51 1.12 -6.49
C GLY A 78 2.13 1.36 -5.03
N LYS A 79 1.06 2.15 -4.79
CA LYS A 79 0.51 2.37 -3.45
C LYS A 79 0.05 1.06 -2.80
N MET A 80 -0.66 0.22 -3.54
CA MET A 80 -1.18 -1.07 -3.05
C MET A 80 -0.05 -2.01 -2.58
N LYS A 81 1.07 -2.04 -3.31
CA LYS A 81 2.29 -2.78 -2.89
C LYS A 81 2.83 -2.28 -1.55
N TYR A 82 2.79 -0.98 -1.30
CA TYR A 82 3.25 -0.41 -0.03
C TYR A 82 2.38 -0.89 1.14
N PHE A 83 1.06 -0.85 0.99
CA PHE A 83 0.14 -1.34 2.03
C PHE A 83 0.28 -2.84 2.28
N ALA A 84 0.57 -3.65 1.25
CA ALA A 84 0.89 -5.06 1.44
C ALA A 84 2.16 -5.24 2.31
N ASN A 85 3.22 -4.45 2.05
CA ASN A 85 4.43 -4.48 2.88
C ASN A 85 4.15 -4.09 4.35
N LEU A 86 3.26 -3.12 4.60
CA LEU A 86 2.84 -2.75 5.95
C LEU A 86 2.07 -3.88 6.64
N GLU A 87 1.21 -4.57 5.91
CA GLU A 87 0.47 -5.72 6.43
C GLU A 87 1.42 -6.85 6.85
N ASP A 88 2.45 -7.13 6.05
CA ASP A 88 3.51 -8.09 6.39
C ASP A 88 4.28 -7.67 7.66
N LYS A 89 4.66 -6.39 7.78
CA LYS A 89 5.31 -5.87 9.00
C LYS A 89 4.41 -6.02 10.24
N LEU A 90 3.11 -5.77 10.09
CA LEU A 90 2.13 -5.93 11.15
C LEU A 90 2.01 -7.41 11.56
N LYS A 91 1.89 -8.32 10.60
CA LYS A 91 1.85 -9.77 10.83
C LYS A 91 3.11 -10.24 11.56
N ALA A 92 4.29 -9.81 11.13
CA ALA A 92 5.55 -10.12 11.79
C ALA A 92 5.58 -9.63 13.25
N LYS A 93 4.98 -8.47 13.55
CA LYS A 93 4.88 -7.93 14.91
C LYS A 93 3.86 -8.67 15.79
N LYS A 94 2.84 -9.30 15.19
CA LYS A 94 1.84 -10.13 15.90
C LYS A 94 2.34 -11.54 16.24
N ILE A 95 3.32 -12.06 15.52
CA ILE A 95 3.93 -13.36 15.80
C ILE A 95 4.94 -13.17 16.94
N PRO A 96 4.71 -13.72 18.15
CA PRO A 96 5.70 -13.66 19.20
C PRO A 96 6.90 -14.52 18.79
N SER A 97 8.09 -13.93 18.89
CA SER A 97 9.36 -14.67 18.76
C SER A 97 9.63 -15.52 19.99
#